data_AF-A0A7Y5Z760-F1
#
_entry.id   AF-A0A7Y5Z760-F1
#
_cell.length_a   1.000
_cell.length_b   1.000
_cell.length_c   1.000
_cell.angle_alpha   90.00
_cell.angle_beta   90.00
_cell.angle_gamma   90.00
#
_symmetry.space_group_name_H-M   'P 1'
#
loop_
_entity.id
_entity.type
_entity.pdbx_description
1 polymer ?
#
loop_
_entity_poly.entity_id
_entity_poly.type
_entity_poly.pdbx_seq_one_letter_code
_entity_poly.pdbx_strand_id
1 'polypeptide(L)'
;MKPILQWACRELNDGWVMIGVDLDLSTPEQPEYMVRLRRAVHPFHFDELASPVMGLKAVISEMDEFMRRAVAASAPDRSASRVCAFGGAL
;
A
#
# COMPACT_ATOMS: atom_id res chain seq x y z
N MET A 1 4.06 7.11 -17.77
CA MET A 1 3.35 7.79 -16.66
C MET A 1 4.17 7.60 -15.39
N LYS A 2 4.36 8.60 -14.52
CA LYS A 2 4.99 8.36 -13.20
C LYS A 2 3.92 7.77 -12.28
N PRO A 3 4.21 6.67 -11.55
CA PRO A 3 3.27 6.13 -10.58
C PRO A 3 2.93 7.19 -9.52
N ILE A 4 1.64 7.35 -9.20
CA ILE A 4 1.18 8.31 -8.21
C ILE A 4 0.93 7.55 -6.91
N LEU A 5 1.72 7.88 -5.87
CA LEU A 5 1.48 7.42 -4.51
C LEU A 5 0.51 8.38 -3.83
N GLN A 6 -0.61 7.85 -3.35
CA GLN A 6 -1.60 8.59 -2.57
C GLN A 6 -1.56 8.12 -1.13
N TRP A 7 -1.22 9.02 -0.22
CA TRP A 7 -1.16 8.74 1.21
C TRP A 7 -2.43 9.20 1.89
N ALA A 8 -2.93 8.38 2.81
CA ALA A 8 -4.07 8.71 3.65
C ALA A 8 -3.78 8.32 5.10
N CYS A 9 -4.34 9.09 6.03
CA CYS A 9 -4.28 8.80 7.46
C CYS A 9 -5.70 8.90 8.02
N ARG A 10 -6.08 7.95 8.87
CA ARG A 10 -7.40 7.90 9.48
C ARG A 10 -7.33 7.36 10.90
N GLU A 11 -8.02 8.03 11.83
CA GLU A 11 -8.23 7.54 13.18
C GLU A 11 -9.15 6.30 13.19
N LEU A 12 -8.78 5.33 14.02
CA LEU A 12 -9.52 4.12 14.32
C LEU A 12 -9.94 4.15 15.81
N ASN A 13 -10.67 3.12 16.27
CA ASN A 13 -11.09 3.03 17.66
C ASN A 13 -9.89 2.95 18.62
N ASP A 14 -10.08 3.41 19.86
CA ASP A 14 -9.12 3.34 20.96
C ASP A 14 -7.75 3.98 20.64
N GLY A 15 -7.75 5.12 19.94
CA GLY A 15 -6.52 5.88 19.67
C GLY A 15 -5.61 5.27 18.60
N TRP A 16 -6.01 4.16 17.97
CA TRP A 16 -5.29 3.60 16.83
C TRP A 16 -5.36 4.53 15.62
N VAL A 17 -4.30 4.56 14.82
CA VAL A 17 -4.22 5.34 13.58
C VAL A 17 -3.87 4.41 12.43
N MET A 18 -4.68 4.45 11.36
CA MET A 18 -4.37 3.78 10.11
C MET A 18 -3.60 4.71 9.18
N ILE A 19 -2.44 4.26 8.74
CA ILE A 19 -1.68 4.85 7.64
C ILE A 19 -1.95 3.99 6.40
N GLY A 20 -2.39 4.62 5.32
CA GLY A 20 -2.64 3.98 4.03
C GLY A 20 -1.80 4.62 2.94
N VAL A 21 -1.31 3.80 2.02
CA VAL A 21 -0.70 4.25 0.76
C VAL A 21 -1.27 3.43 -0.39
N ASP A 22 -1.81 4.15 -1.36
CA ASP A 22 -2.35 3.61 -2.60
C ASP A 22 -1.40 3.98 -3.74
N LEU A 23 -1.11 3.02 -4.60
CA LEU A 23 -0.31 3.18 -5.81
C LEU A 23 -1.20 2.86 -7.00
N ASP A 24 -1.47 3.89 -7.80
CA ASP A 24 -2.19 3.75 -9.04
C ASP A 24 -1.25 3.30 -10.17
N LEU A 25 -1.57 2.14 -10.76
CA LEU A 25 -0.89 1.52 -11.90
C LEU A 25 -1.80 1.47 -13.14
N SER A 26 -2.95 2.15 -13.09
CA SER A 26 -3.97 2.07 -14.13
C SER A 26 -3.43 2.61 -15.46
N THR A 27 -3.78 1.91 -16.53
CA THR A 27 -3.50 2.31 -17.92
C THR A 27 -4.82 2.35 -18.71
N PRO A 28 -4.87 2.95 -19.91
CA PRO A 28 -6.06 2.90 -20.75
C PRO A 28 -6.56 1.47 -21.02
N GLU A 29 -5.65 0.50 -21.06
CA GLU A 29 -5.93 -0.93 -21.28
C GLU A 29 -6.26 -1.68 -19.97
N GLN A 30 -5.82 -1.14 -18.83
CA GLN A 30 -6.04 -1.67 -17.49
C GLN A 30 -6.60 -0.57 -16.59
N PRO A 31 -7.90 -0.24 -16.73
CA PRO A 31 -8.48 0.95 -16.09
C PRO A 31 -8.56 0.86 -14.57
N GLU A 32 -8.44 -0.34 -14.00
CA GLU A 32 -8.35 -0.56 -12.56
C GLU A 32 -7.18 -1.50 -12.26
N TYR A 33 -5.99 -0.91 -12.07
CA TYR A 33 -4.82 -1.64 -11.62
C TYR A 33 -4.11 -0.86 -10.53
N MET A 34 -4.03 -1.43 -9.33
CA MET A 34 -3.47 -0.73 -8.19
C MET A 34 -2.89 -1.67 -7.12
N VAL A 35 -1.98 -1.12 -6.32
CA VAL A 35 -1.45 -1.76 -5.10
C VAL A 35 -1.79 -0.88 -3.91
N ARG A 36 -2.29 -1.48 -2.82
CA ARG A 36 -2.61 -0.78 -1.58
C ARG A 36 -1.88 -1.41 -0.40
N LEU A 37 -1.31 -0.57 0.46
CA LEU A 37 -0.75 -0.99 1.74
C LEU A 37 -1.39 -0.18 2.86
N ARG A 38 -1.85 -0.86 3.91
CA ARG A 38 -2.44 -0.24 5.10
C ARG A 38 -1.80 -0.80 6.35
N ARG A 39 -1.47 0.07 7.30
CA ARG A 39 -0.86 -0.29 8.58
C ARG A 39 -1.54 0.48 9.71
N ALA A 40 -2.03 -0.24 10.71
CA ALA A 40 -2.49 0.37 11.95
C ALA A 40 -1.30 0.53 12.91
N VAL A 41 -1.18 1.69 13.54
CA VAL A 41 -0.19 1.99 14.57
C VAL A 41 -0.89 2.64 15.76
N HIS A 42 -0.44 2.31 16.97
CA HIS A 42 -0.90 2.96 18.18
C HIS A 42 0.14 4.01 18.62
N PRO A 43 -0.25 5.26 18.93
CA PRO A 43 0.67 6.32 19.36
C PRO A 43 1.58 5.91 20.53
N PHE A 44 1.05 5.15 21.50
CA PHE A 44 1.84 4.66 22.64
C PHE A 44 3.08 3.84 22.25
N HIS A 45 3.11 3.23 21.06
CA HIS A 45 4.33 2.54 20.59
C HIS A 45 5.49 3.50 20.32
N PHE A 46 5.22 4.81 20.23
CA PHE A 46 6.22 5.84 19.99
C PHE A 46 6.55 6.65 21.24
N ASP A 47 5.74 6.57 22.31
CA ASP A 47 5.89 7.41 23.51
C ASP A 47 7.17 7.12 24.29
N GLU A 48 7.65 5.86 24.26
CA GLU A 48 8.90 5.46 24.92
C GLU A 48 10.15 5.75 24.08
N LEU A 49 9.99 6.22 22.83
CA LEU A 49 11.12 6.54 21.98
C LEU A 49 11.70 7.89 22.35
N ALA A 50 13.03 8.00 22.28
CA ALA A 50 13.73 9.28 22.45
C ALA A 50 13.27 10.36 21.46
N SER A 51 12.68 9.96 20.32
CA SER A 51 12.02 10.86 19.38
C SER A 51 10.79 10.18 18.74
N PRO A 52 9.58 10.43 19.26
CA PRO A 52 8.34 9.84 18.74
C PRO A 52 8.09 10.16 17.27
N VAL A 53 8.42 11.39 16.84
CA VAL A 53 8.32 11.84 15.44
C VAL A 53 9.22 11.01 14.53
N MET A 54 10.43 10.64 14.99
CA MET A 54 11.32 9.78 14.20
C MET A 54 10.80 8.35 14.11
N GLY A 55 10.13 7.86 15.16
CA GLY A 55 9.43 6.56 15.14
C GLY A 55 8.33 6.50 14.09
N LEU A 56 7.46 7.51 14.04
CA LEU A 56 6.42 7.58 13.01
C LEU A 56 7.00 7.72 11.60
N LYS A 57 8.06 8.53 11.43
CA LYS A 57 8.77 8.66 10.15
C LYS A 57 9.37 7.33 9.69
N ALA A 58 9.90 6.52 10.60
CA ALA A 58 10.43 5.20 10.26
C ALA A 58 9.33 4.30 9.68
N VAL A 59 8.13 4.29 10.28
CA VAL A 59 6.98 3.53 9.76
C VAL A 59 6.61 3.97 8.34
N ILE A 60 6.54 5.28 8.09
CA ILE A 60 6.23 5.80 6.75
C ILE A 60 7.32 5.41 5.75
N SER A 61 8.60 5.51 6.13
CA SER A 61 9.73 5.12 5.29
C SER A 61 9.72 3.63 4.93
N GLU A 62 9.41 2.75 5.89
CA GLU A 62 9.27 1.31 5.64
C GLU A 62 8.15 1.02 4.64
N MET A 63 7.00 1.72 4.79
CA MET A 63 5.89 1.60 3.86
C MET A 63 6.25 2.10 2.45
N ASP A 64 6.96 3.22 2.33
CA ASP A 64 7.43 3.75 1.05
C ASP A 64 8.40 2.78 0.36
N GLU A 65 9.34 2.21 1.12
CA GLU A 65 10.29 1.23 0.60
C GLU A 65 9.57 -0.03 0.08
N PHE A 66 8.59 -0.54 0.84
CA PHE A 66 7.79 -1.68 0.41
C PHE A 66 7.06 -1.38 -0.91
N MET A 67 6.42 -0.22 -1.01
CA MET A 67 5.68 0.17 -2.23
C MET A 67 6.60 0.30 -3.43
N ARG A 68 7.80 0.88 -3.27
CA ARG A 68 8.80 0.95 -4.35
C ARG A 68 9.26 -0.43 -4.81
N ARG A 69 9.47 -1.36 -3.88
CA ARG A 69 9.82 -2.75 -4.22
C ARG A 69 8.67 -3.47 -4.90
N ALA A 70 7.43 -3.24 -4.46
CA ALA A 70 6.25 -3.82 -5.09
C ALA A 70 6.10 -3.38 -6.55
N VAL A 71 6.34 -2.10 -6.86
CA VAL A 71 6.41 -1.58 -8.25
C VAL A 71 7.49 -2.30 -9.05
N ALA A 72 8.69 -2.43 -8.49
CA ALA A 72 9.81 -3.07 -9.19
C ALA A 72 9.53 -4.56 -9.48
N ALA A 73 8.79 -5.23 -8.60
CA ALA A 73 8.38 -6.62 -8.75
C ALA A 73 7.12 -6.82 -9.62
N SER A 74 6.31 -5.78 -9.83
CA SER A 74 5.05 -5.86 -10.59
C SER A 74 5.23 -5.87 -12.11
N ALA A 75 6.42 -6.18 -12.61
CA ALA A 75 6.64 -6.57 -14.00
C ALA A 75 6.77 -8.10 -14.13
N PRO A 76 5.67 -8.87 -14.14
CA PRO A 76 5.72 -10.28 -14.51
C PRO A 76 5.55 -10.46 -16.04
N ASP A 77 6.51 -11.15 -16.66
CA ASP A 77 6.49 -11.69 -18.04
C ASP A 77 5.51 -12.86 -18.24
N ARG A 78 4.67 -13.19 -17.24
CA ARG A 78 3.94 -14.46 -17.21
C ARG A 78 2.45 -14.28 -17.48
N SER A 79 2.03 -14.93 -18.57
CA SER A 79 0.66 -15.08 -19.06
C SER A 79 -0.37 -15.34 -17.97
N ALA A 80 -1.49 -14.60 -18.05
CA ALA A 80 -2.65 -14.61 -17.16
C ALA A 80 -3.51 -15.89 -17.23
N SER A 81 -2.95 -17.05 -17.58
CA SER A 81 -3.70 -18.29 -17.84
C SER A 81 -4.36 -18.94 -16.61
N ARG A 82 -4.25 -18.34 -15.41
CA ARG A 82 -4.81 -18.88 -14.16
C ARG A 82 -5.93 -18.04 -13.56
N VAL A 83 -6.35 -16.96 -14.22
CA VAL A 83 -7.53 -16.21 -13.77
C VAL A 83 -8.77 -16.99 -14.21
N CYS A 84 -9.25 -17.88 -13.35
CA CYS A 84 -10.53 -18.59 -13.48
C CYS A 84 -11.73 -17.62 -13.33
N ALA A 85 -11.75 -16.48 -14.03
CA ALA A 85 -12.82 -15.49 -13.94
C ALA A 85 -14.03 -15.80 -14.83
N PHE A 86 -13.89 -16.71 -15.79
CA PHE A 86 -15.00 -17.13 -16.65
C PHE A 86 -15.31 -18.60 -16.40
N GLY A 87 -16.01 -18.85 -15.29
CA GLY A 87 -16.77 -20.09 -15.13
C GLY A 87 -17.85 -20.12 -16.22
N GLY A 88 -17.65 -20.97 -17.24
CA GLY A 88 -18.66 -21.25 -18.23
C GLY A 88 -19.81 -22.02 -17.59
N ALA A 89 -21.01 -21.47 -17.67
CA ALA A 89 -22.24 -22.21 -17.58
C ALA A 89 -23.25 -21.53 -18.54
N LEU A 90 -23.38 -22.15 -19.72
CA LEU A 90 -24.59 -22.13 -20.52
C LEU A 90 -25.64 -23.03 -19.85
#